data_AF-G8X8V9-F1
#
_entry.id   AF-G8X8V9-F1
#
_cell.length_a   1.000
_cell.length_b   1.000
_cell.length_c   1.000
_cell.angle_alpha   90.00
_cell.angle_beta   90.00
_cell.angle_gamma   90.00
#
_symmetry.space_group_name_H-M   'P 1'
#
loop_
_entity.id
_entity.type
_entity.pdbx_description
1 polymer ?
#
loop_
_entity_poly.entity_id
_entity_poly.type
_entity_poly.pdbx_seq_one_letter_code
_entity_poly.pdbx_strand_id
1 'polypeptide(L)'
;MWDIDLSYRKEFQSTFERLYEKKEILVKARPLPKMAIEKIKESLSIEWTYNSNSIEGNTLTLRETQMVLQEGITIKGVSLREHFEAKNHEKAIDYLYEIVNEEYIFRSIDMLTLHGYVLRSIEDDFAGRLRNGGVRISGANFIPPNANKVSYLIDELVEFVNKNPLILNDIELAAIFHHKFVWIHPFFDGNGRTVRLCMNLLLMRRGFPPAIILKNDRKKYYEALNQANKGNYQKLVLLMCQALERTLNIYLTVLPNNDNQYESIANIVNEPSSLYGFSQEYVSLLARQGKIDAHKEGKTWFTTRKALEEYIENRKRKRTLR
;
A
#
# COMPACT_ATOMS: atom_id res chain seq x y z
N MET A 1 20.37 15.97 -4.06
CA MET A 1 18.92 16.27 -4.00
C MET A 1 18.23 15.32 -4.98
N TRP A 2 17.27 14.53 -4.51
CA TRP A 2 16.58 13.57 -5.37
C TRP A 2 15.71 14.30 -6.39
N ASP A 3 15.83 13.93 -7.66
CA ASP A 3 14.91 14.41 -8.70
C ASP A 3 13.56 13.71 -8.56
N ILE A 4 12.51 14.49 -8.35
CA ILE A 4 11.15 14.03 -8.09
C ILE A 4 10.21 14.81 -9.01
N ASP A 5 9.79 14.17 -10.10
CA ASP A 5 8.80 14.72 -11.01
C ASP A 5 7.40 14.63 -10.38
N LEU A 6 6.79 15.78 -10.15
CA LEU A 6 5.46 15.95 -9.55
C LEU A 6 4.38 16.35 -10.59
N SER A 7 4.68 16.25 -11.88
CA SER A 7 3.76 16.64 -12.98
C SER A 7 2.42 15.88 -12.96
N TYR A 8 2.38 14.68 -12.36
CA TYR A 8 1.17 13.87 -12.19
C TYR A 8 0.12 14.48 -11.26
N ARG A 9 0.49 15.45 -10.40
CA ARG A 9 -0.42 16.02 -9.38
C ARG A 9 -1.73 16.53 -9.96
N LYS A 10 -1.66 17.29 -11.06
CA LYS A 10 -2.85 17.82 -11.73
C LYS A 10 -3.77 16.70 -12.22
N GLU A 11 -3.20 15.59 -12.66
CA GLU A 11 -3.96 14.44 -13.13
C GLU A 11 -4.65 13.69 -11.98
N PHE A 12 -4.00 13.60 -10.81
CA PHE A 12 -4.44 12.83 -9.65
C PHE A 12 -5.20 13.64 -8.61
N GLN A 13 -5.36 14.95 -8.80
CA GLN A 13 -6.05 15.83 -7.86
C GLN A 13 -7.41 15.28 -7.40
N SER A 14 -8.27 14.87 -8.35
CA SER A 14 -9.58 14.29 -8.01
C SER A 14 -9.50 12.96 -7.27
N THR A 15 -8.45 12.17 -7.54
CA THR A 15 -8.20 10.90 -6.83
C THR A 15 -7.76 11.20 -5.40
N PHE A 16 -6.86 12.16 -5.19
CA PHE A 16 -6.45 12.58 -3.85
C PHE A 16 -7.64 13.11 -3.06
N GLU A 17 -8.40 14.06 -3.60
CA GLU A 17 -9.59 14.63 -2.94
C GLU A 17 -10.55 13.54 -2.48
N ARG A 18 -10.87 12.58 -3.34
CA ARG A 18 -11.73 11.44 -3.02
C ARG A 18 -11.19 10.57 -1.89
N LEU A 19 -9.88 10.26 -1.88
CA LEU A 19 -9.28 9.45 -0.83
C LEU A 19 -9.24 10.18 0.52
N TYR A 20 -8.97 11.49 0.52
CA TYR A 20 -9.04 12.30 1.73
C TYR A 20 -10.49 12.42 2.22
N GLU A 21 -11.48 12.60 1.34
CA GLU A 21 -12.89 12.60 1.72
C GLU A 21 -13.30 11.29 2.39
N LYS A 22 -12.96 10.14 1.78
CA LYS A 22 -13.18 8.81 2.37
C LYS A 22 -12.52 8.66 3.75
N LYS A 23 -11.28 9.15 3.89
CA LYS A 23 -10.55 9.17 5.17
C LYS A 23 -11.28 10.04 6.20
N GLU A 24 -11.74 11.23 5.83
CA GLU A 24 -12.49 12.12 6.74
C GLU A 24 -13.83 11.51 7.18
N ILE A 25 -14.55 10.84 6.28
CA ILE A 25 -15.76 10.08 6.64
C ILE A 25 -15.42 9.02 7.69
N LEU A 26 -14.35 8.25 7.45
CA LEU A 26 -13.91 7.19 8.37
C LEU A 26 -13.49 7.74 9.74
N VAL A 27 -12.77 8.86 9.77
CA VAL A 27 -12.33 9.53 11.01
C VAL A 27 -13.53 10.05 11.80
N LYS A 28 -14.47 10.73 11.14
CA LYS A 28 -15.69 11.26 11.78
C LYS A 28 -16.62 10.19 12.32
N ALA A 29 -16.59 8.99 11.73
CA ALA A 29 -17.39 7.87 12.19
C ALA A 29 -16.83 7.20 13.46
N ARG A 30 -15.63 7.57 13.93
CA ARG A 30 -15.03 6.97 15.13
C ARG A 30 -15.74 7.43 16.43
N PRO A 31 -15.84 6.58 17.46
CA PRO A 31 -15.36 5.19 17.48
C PRO A 31 -16.29 4.27 16.68
N LEU A 32 -15.71 3.41 15.83
CA LEU A 32 -16.48 2.38 15.14
C LEU A 32 -16.78 1.22 16.11
N PRO A 33 -17.80 0.38 15.83
CA PRO A 33 -18.09 -0.79 16.65
C PRO A 33 -16.85 -1.68 16.81
N LYS A 34 -16.39 -1.89 18.05
CA LYS A 34 -15.13 -2.59 18.37
C LYS A 34 -15.00 -3.93 17.65
N MET A 35 -16.04 -4.75 17.72
CA MET A 35 -16.09 -6.07 17.07
C MET A 35 -15.93 -6.00 15.54
N ALA A 36 -16.48 -4.96 14.89
CA ALA A 36 -16.34 -4.77 13.45
C ALA A 36 -14.91 -4.38 13.08
N ILE A 37 -14.29 -3.48 13.85
CA ILE A 37 -12.89 -3.09 13.65
C ILE A 37 -11.96 -4.30 13.83
N GLU A 38 -12.15 -5.06 14.90
CA GLU A 38 -11.30 -6.23 15.20
C GLU A 38 -11.34 -7.24 14.06
N LYS A 39 -12.53 -7.57 13.54
CA LYS A 39 -12.67 -8.46 12.37
C LYS A 39 -12.01 -7.92 11.11
N ILE A 40 -12.16 -6.62 10.82
CA ILE A 40 -11.47 -6.00 9.68
C ILE A 40 -9.96 -6.07 9.86
N LYS A 41 -9.45 -5.71 11.04
CA LYS A 41 -8.01 -5.72 11.32
C LYS A 41 -7.43 -7.13 11.20
N GLU A 42 -8.11 -8.14 11.74
CA GLU A 42 -7.71 -9.53 11.62
C GLU A 42 -7.64 -9.98 10.15
N SER A 43 -8.72 -9.75 9.39
CA SER A 43 -8.77 -10.10 7.96
C SER A 43 -7.70 -9.39 7.14
N LEU A 44 -7.52 -8.08 7.37
CA LEU A 44 -6.50 -7.28 6.68
C LEU A 44 -5.08 -7.64 7.10
N SER A 45 -4.83 -8.04 8.35
CA SER A 45 -3.50 -8.48 8.80
C SER A 45 -3.06 -9.75 8.07
N ILE A 46 -3.97 -10.71 7.90
CA ILE A 46 -3.74 -11.94 7.13
C ILE A 46 -3.48 -11.59 5.67
N GLU A 47 -4.33 -10.76 5.05
CA GLU A 47 -4.16 -10.34 3.66
C GLU A 47 -2.84 -9.57 3.45
N TRP A 48 -2.48 -8.69 4.37
CA TRP A 48 -1.25 -7.91 4.32
C TRP A 48 -0.03 -8.80 4.39
N THR A 49 0.00 -9.71 5.36
CA THR A 49 1.08 -10.69 5.53
C THR A 49 1.24 -11.57 4.28
N TYR A 50 0.14 -12.14 3.79
CA TYR A 50 0.14 -12.95 2.58
C TYR A 50 0.70 -12.18 1.37
N ASN A 51 0.17 -11.00 1.08
CA ASN A 51 0.56 -10.24 -0.11
C ASN A 51 2.01 -9.73 -0.01
N SER A 52 2.41 -9.22 1.16
CA SER A 52 3.77 -8.72 1.40
C SER A 52 4.80 -9.83 1.21
N ASN A 53 4.60 -11.00 1.81
CA ASN A 53 5.54 -12.11 1.67
C ASN A 53 5.50 -12.74 0.27
N SER A 54 4.32 -12.87 -0.34
CA SER A 54 4.18 -13.37 -1.72
C SER A 54 4.92 -12.51 -2.75
N ILE A 55 5.01 -11.19 -2.55
CA ILE A 55 5.78 -10.29 -3.44
C ILE A 55 7.28 -10.63 -3.41
N GLU A 56 7.79 -11.07 -2.26
CA GLU A 56 9.19 -11.49 -2.09
C GLU A 56 9.45 -12.95 -2.47
N GLY A 57 8.40 -13.72 -2.78
CA GLY A 57 8.51 -15.10 -3.30
C GLY A 57 8.05 -16.20 -2.35
N ASN A 58 7.51 -15.85 -1.18
CA ASN A 58 6.88 -16.82 -0.28
C ASN A 58 5.71 -17.52 -0.99
N THR A 59 5.63 -18.84 -0.82
CA THR A 59 4.76 -19.73 -1.59
C THR A 59 3.43 -20.06 -0.92
N LEU A 60 3.26 -19.70 0.37
CA LEU A 60 1.99 -19.90 1.09
C LEU A 60 0.83 -19.24 0.34
N THR A 61 -0.27 -19.97 0.17
CA THR A 61 -1.55 -19.41 -0.27
C THR A 61 -2.17 -18.54 0.82
N LEU A 62 -3.21 -17.77 0.49
CA LEU A 62 -3.92 -16.95 1.49
C LEU A 62 -4.51 -17.83 2.61
N ARG A 63 -5.10 -18.98 2.25
CA ARG A 63 -5.67 -19.94 3.21
C ARG A 63 -4.61 -20.58 4.07
N GLU A 64 -3.49 -20.97 3.49
CA GLU A 64 -2.35 -21.51 4.24
C GLU A 64 -1.74 -20.46 5.16
N THR A 65 -1.61 -19.22 4.72
CA THR A 65 -1.17 -18.10 5.57
C THR A 65 -2.12 -17.95 6.76
N GLN A 66 -3.43 -17.96 6.52
CA GLN A 66 -4.43 -17.91 7.59
C GLN A 66 -4.25 -19.06 8.59
N MET A 67 -4.10 -20.30 8.12
CA MET A 67 -3.86 -21.48 8.97
C MET A 67 -2.59 -21.34 9.81
N VAL A 68 -1.49 -20.89 9.22
CA VAL A 68 -0.24 -20.62 9.94
C VAL A 68 -0.48 -19.57 11.03
N LEU A 69 -1.12 -18.45 10.68
CA LEU A 69 -1.32 -17.32 11.58
C LEU A 69 -2.30 -17.62 12.72
N GLN A 70 -3.48 -18.17 12.43
CA GLN A 70 -4.54 -18.37 13.42
C GLN A 70 -4.44 -19.71 14.16
N GLU A 71 -4.07 -20.78 13.47
CA GLU A 71 -4.07 -22.14 14.05
C GLU A 71 -2.67 -22.59 14.50
N GLY A 72 -1.61 -21.89 14.07
CA GLY A 72 -0.24 -22.22 14.42
C GLY A 72 0.28 -23.50 13.75
N ILE A 73 -0.39 -23.97 12.70
CA ILE A 73 -0.01 -25.21 12.01
C ILE A 73 1.09 -24.97 10.98
N THR A 74 1.86 -26.02 10.67
CA THR A 74 2.83 -26.03 9.58
C THR A 74 2.24 -26.68 8.32
N ILE A 75 2.56 -26.11 7.17
CA ILE A 75 2.12 -26.55 5.85
C ILE A 75 3.17 -27.47 5.22
N LYS A 76 2.76 -28.67 4.85
CA LYS A 76 3.62 -29.67 4.23
C LYS A 76 4.17 -29.14 2.90
N GLY A 77 5.48 -29.27 2.69
CA GLY A 77 6.16 -28.88 1.46
C GLY A 77 6.56 -27.40 1.38
N VAL A 78 6.24 -26.61 2.40
CA VAL A 78 6.68 -25.22 2.54
C VAL A 78 7.81 -25.15 3.58
N SER A 79 8.81 -24.31 3.34
CA SER A 79 9.98 -24.23 4.23
C SER A 79 9.64 -23.61 5.59
N LEU A 80 10.36 -23.99 6.66
CA LEU A 80 10.18 -23.33 7.97
C LEU A 80 10.47 -21.82 7.90
N ARG A 81 11.42 -21.39 7.05
CA ARG A 81 11.68 -19.97 6.80
C ARG A 81 10.40 -19.25 6.39
N GLU A 82 9.67 -19.75 5.40
CA GLU A 82 8.44 -19.12 4.91
C GLU A 82 7.33 -19.03 5.98
N HIS A 83 7.26 -19.99 6.91
CA HIS A 83 6.36 -19.93 8.06
C HIS A 83 6.78 -18.82 9.04
N PHE A 84 8.08 -18.73 9.34
CA PHE A 84 8.60 -17.65 10.16
C PHE A 84 8.38 -16.29 9.49
N GLU A 85 8.56 -16.16 8.17
CA GLU A 85 8.28 -14.91 7.46
C GLU A 85 6.82 -14.46 7.64
N ALA A 86 5.86 -15.38 7.60
CA ALA A 86 4.46 -15.06 7.87
C ALA A 86 4.25 -14.58 9.31
N LYS A 87 4.74 -15.35 10.28
CA LYS A 87 4.59 -15.03 11.71
C LYS A 87 5.31 -13.75 12.13
N ASN A 88 6.48 -13.50 11.58
CA ASN A 88 7.26 -12.31 11.85
C ASN A 88 6.59 -11.05 11.29
N HIS A 89 6.03 -11.16 10.09
CA HIS A 89 5.33 -10.04 9.48
C HIS A 89 4.05 -9.69 10.27
N GLU A 90 3.28 -10.68 10.74
CA GLU A 90 2.15 -10.47 11.67
C GLU A 90 2.60 -9.71 12.93
N LYS A 91 3.65 -10.18 13.61
CA LYS A 91 4.20 -9.49 14.79
C LYS A 91 4.67 -8.07 14.50
N ALA A 92 5.22 -7.82 13.32
CA ALA A 92 5.61 -6.48 12.91
C ALA A 92 4.40 -5.57 12.66
N ILE A 93 3.28 -6.11 12.16
CA ILE A 93 2.01 -5.40 12.04
C ILE A 93 1.46 -5.06 13.44
N ASP A 94 1.50 -6.01 14.38
CA ASP A 94 1.03 -5.78 15.75
C ASP A 94 1.81 -4.64 16.41
N TYR A 95 3.15 -4.70 16.34
CA TYR A 95 4.01 -3.61 16.82
C TYR A 95 3.71 -2.28 16.13
N LEU A 96 3.42 -2.29 14.83
CA LEU A 96 3.03 -1.08 14.10
C LEU A 96 1.74 -0.48 14.69
N TYR A 97 0.73 -1.30 14.98
CA TYR A 97 -0.50 -0.80 15.62
C TYR A 97 -0.29 -0.26 17.04
N GLU A 98 0.71 -0.76 17.78
CA GLU A 98 1.06 -0.25 19.12
C GLU A 98 1.68 1.16 19.06
N ILE A 99 2.49 1.46 18.04
CA ILE A 99 3.22 2.73 17.95
C ILE A 99 2.52 3.80 17.10
N VAL A 100 1.53 3.43 16.29
CA VAL A 100 0.78 4.39 15.46
C VAL A 100 0.07 5.40 16.36
N ASN A 101 0.48 6.65 16.23
CA ASN A 101 -0.10 7.82 16.89
C ASN A 101 -0.06 9.02 15.93
N GLU A 102 -0.99 9.96 16.06
CA GLU A 102 -1.06 11.16 15.20
C GLU A 102 0.16 12.07 15.36
N GLU A 103 0.68 12.17 16.58
CA GLU A 103 1.88 12.96 16.89
C GLU A 103 3.19 12.20 16.62
N TYR A 104 3.12 11.01 16.00
CA TYR A 104 4.28 10.16 15.82
C TYR A 104 5.31 10.74 14.85
N ILE A 105 6.52 11.00 15.35
CA ILE A 105 7.67 11.41 14.55
C ILE A 105 8.41 10.15 14.08
N PHE A 106 8.56 10.01 12.77
CA PHE A 106 9.26 8.88 12.16
C PHE A 106 10.76 8.99 12.41
N ARG A 107 11.41 7.90 12.81
CA ARG A 107 12.83 7.84 13.19
C ARG A 107 13.51 6.64 12.54
N SER A 108 14.83 6.71 12.37
CA SER A 108 15.64 5.61 11.82
C SER A 108 15.46 4.31 12.62
N ILE A 109 15.27 4.40 13.94
CA ILE A 109 15.04 3.23 14.81
C ILE A 109 13.76 2.46 14.44
N ASP A 110 12.74 3.13 13.91
CA ASP A 110 11.48 2.46 13.54
C ASP A 110 11.72 1.46 12.41
N MET A 111 12.58 1.83 11.46
CA MET A 111 13.00 0.98 10.34
C MET A 111 13.79 -0.22 10.84
N LEU A 112 14.72 0.00 11.78
CA LEU A 112 15.53 -1.05 12.38
C LEU A 112 14.67 -2.01 13.21
N THR A 113 13.76 -1.49 14.03
CA THR A 113 12.86 -2.30 14.87
C THR A 113 11.92 -3.14 14.02
N LEU A 114 11.25 -2.55 13.03
CA LEU A 114 10.38 -3.30 12.11
C LEU A 114 11.17 -4.36 11.34
N HIS A 115 12.37 -4.04 10.86
CA HIS A 115 13.26 -5.02 10.23
C HIS A 115 13.67 -6.15 11.19
N GLY A 116 13.92 -5.80 12.46
CA GLY A 116 14.19 -6.76 13.53
C GLY A 116 13.07 -7.77 13.71
N TYR A 117 11.80 -7.32 13.72
CA TYR A 117 10.66 -8.23 13.72
C TYR A 117 10.62 -9.11 12.47
N VAL A 118 10.81 -8.51 11.28
CA VAL A 118 10.73 -9.21 9.98
C VAL A 118 11.73 -10.37 9.86
N LEU A 119 12.97 -10.21 10.32
CA LEU A 119 14.03 -11.23 10.18
C LEU A 119 14.25 -12.11 11.41
N ARG A 120 13.50 -11.91 12.49
CA ARG A 120 13.68 -12.67 13.73
C ARG A 120 13.53 -14.18 13.51
N SER A 121 14.39 -15.01 14.07
CA SER A 121 14.39 -16.48 13.87
C SER A 121 14.61 -16.93 12.41
N ILE A 122 15.08 -16.02 11.55
CA ILE A 122 15.46 -16.29 10.15
C ILE A 122 16.94 -15.98 9.98
N GLU A 123 17.32 -14.72 10.26
CA GLU A 123 18.68 -14.19 10.13
C GLU A 123 18.97 -13.24 11.29
N ASP A 124 18.97 -13.77 12.52
CA ASP A 124 19.05 -12.97 13.76
C ASP A 124 20.31 -12.09 13.84
N ASP A 125 21.43 -12.53 13.25
CA ASP A 125 22.68 -11.76 13.21
C ASP A 125 22.55 -10.45 12.42
N PHE A 126 21.59 -10.37 11.48
CA PHE A 126 21.32 -9.19 10.65
C PHE A 126 20.02 -8.48 11.00
N ALA A 127 19.16 -9.10 11.80
CA ALA A 127 17.86 -8.55 12.20
C ALA A 127 18.03 -7.18 12.86
N GLY A 128 17.36 -6.17 12.29
CA GLY A 128 17.44 -4.77 12.74
C GLY A 128 18.80 -4.09 12.59
N ARG A 129 19.71 -4.62 11.75
CA ARG A 129 21.05 -4.04 11.54
C ARG A 129 21.26 -3.65 10.09
N LEU A 130 21.82 -2.46 9.86
CA LEU A 130 22.22 -2.01 8.53
C LEU A 130 23.28 -2.96 7.95
N ARG A 131 23.24 -3.17 6.64
CA ARG A 131 24.26 -3.94 5.94
C ARG A 131 25.62 -3.24 6.03
N ASN A 132 26.66 -4.03 6.21
CA ASN A 132 28.06 -3.59 6.20
C ASN A 132 28.80 -3.97 4.90
N GLY A 133 28.06 -4.53 3.92
CA GLY A 133 28.61 -5.01 2.65
C GLY A 133 27.81 -4.56 1.42
N GLY A 134 28.41 -4.75 0.25
CA GLY A 134 27.74 -4.54 -1.02
C GLY A 134 26.69 -5.63 -1.30
N VAL A 135 25.65 -5.27 -2.04
CA VAL A 135 24.54 -6.18 -2.40
C VAL A 135 24.14 -5.98 -3.86
N ARG A 136 23.57 -7.02 -4.47
CA ARG A 136 22.91 -6.94 -5.77
C ARG A 136 21.46 -7.34 -5.60
N ILE A 137 20.55 -6.53 -6.14
CA ILE A 137 19.12 -6.79 -6.09
C ILE A 137 18.72 -7.49 -7.38
N SER A 138 18.21 -8.71 -7.30
CA SER A 138 17.74 -9.44 -8.48
C SER A 138 16.63 -8.66 -9.20
N GLY A 139 16.79 -8.44 -10.50
CA GLY A 139 15.80 -7.71 -11.33
C GLY A 139 15.78 -6.19 -11.16
N ALA A 140 16.60 -5.61 -10.29
CA ALA A 140 16.75 -4.15 -10.23
C ALA A 140 17.65 -3.63 -11.37
N ASN A 141 17.30 -2.46 -11.90
CA ASN A 141 18.07 -1.77 -12.94
C ASN A 141 19.10 -0.77 -12.37
N PHE A 142 19.45 -0.88 -11.09
CA PHE A 142 20.40 -0.01 -10.42
C PHE A 142 21.23 -0.80 -9.40
N ILE A 143 22.39 -0.24 -9.06
CA ILE A 143 23.25 -0.75 -7.99
C ILE A 143 22.98 0.10 -6.74
N PRO A 144 22.63 -0.50 -5.60
CA PRO A 144 22.44 0.25 -4.36
C PRO A 144 23.69 1.02 -3.93
N PRO A 145 23.54 2.07 -3.10
CA PRO A 145 24.67 2.82 -2.56
C PRO A 145 25.72 1.95 -1.85
N ASN A 146 26.94 2.45 -1.74
CA ASN A 146 27.96 1.81 -0.91
C ASN A 146 27.48 1.68 0.55
N ALA A 147 27.76 0.55 1.20
CA ALA A 147 27.34 0.28 2.58
C ALA A 147 27.75 1.39 3.56
N ASN A 148 28.93 1.99 3.37
CA ASN A 148 29.44 3.07 4.22
C ASN A 148 28.59 4.37 4.14
N LYS A 149 27.77 4.52 3.10
CA LYS A 149 26.85 5.65 2.93
C LYS A 149 25.45 5.38 3.47
N VAL A 150 25.11 4.13 3.80
CA VAL A 150 23.73 3.73 4.14
C VAL A 150 23.23 4.48 5.36
N SER A 151 24.00 4.55 6.45
CA SER A 151 23.57 5.25 7.67
C SER A 151 23.20 6.70 7.38
N TYR A 152 24.08 7.43 6.71
CA TYR A 152 23.85 8.83 6.32
C TYR A 152 22.61 8.99 5.44
N LEU A 153 22.41 8.11 4.44
CA LEU A 153 21.26 8.19 3.55
C LEU A 153 19.93 7.88 4.26
N ILE A 154 19.96 7.02 5.28
CA ILE A 154 18.78 6.75 6.11
C ILE A 154 18.42 7.98 6.93
N ASP A 155 19.40 8.65 7.52
CA ASP A 155 19.17 9.88 8.27
C ASP A 155 18.65 11.01 7.35
N GLU A 156 19.22 11.15 6.14
CA GLU A 156 18.71 12.08 5.11
C GLU A 156 17.27 11.76 4.71
N LEU A 157 16.90 10.48 4.60
CA LEU A 157 15.54 10.05 4.27
C LEU A 157 14.56 10.35 5.41
N VAL A 158 14.94 10.10 6.66
CA VAL A 158 14.12 10.42 7.83
C VAL A 158 13.92 11.93 7.94
N GLU A 159 14.97 12.72 7.74
CA GLU A 159 14.89 14.18 7.71
C GLU A 159 13.97 14.67 6.59
N PHE A 160 14.09 14.13 5.38
CA PHE A 160 13.21 14.45 4.25
C PHE A 160 11.73 14.19 4.59
N VAL A 161 11.42 13.05 5.20
CA VAL A 161 10.04 12.70 5.58
C VAL A 161 9.49 13.67 6.63
N ASN A 162 10.29 14.01 7.64
CA ASN A 162 9.84 14.87 8.73
C ASN A 162 9.75 16.35 8.32
N LYS A 163 10.66 16.83 7.47
CA LYS A 163 10.64 18.21 6.96
C LYS A 163 9.67 18.41 5.81
N ASN A 164 9.40 17.36 5.02
CA ASN A 164 8.56 17.39 3.82
C ASN A 164 8.79 18.64 2.93
N PRO A 165 10.04 18.88 2.47
CA PRO A 165 10.41 20.14 1.82
C PRO A 165 9.68 20.41 0.50
N LEU A 166 9.09 19.39 -0.11
CA LEU A 166 8.35 19.49 -1.37
C LEU A 166 6.83 19.66 -1.18
N ILE A 167 6.37 19.79 0.07
CA ILE A 167 4.95 19.93 0.43
C ILE A 167 4.15 18.79 -0.23
N LEU A 168 4.63 17.57 -0.02
CA LEU A 168 3.96 16.35 -0.47
C LEU A 168 2.73 16.11 0.38
N ASN A 169 1.63 15.66 -0.24
CA ASN A 169 0.53 15.12 0.54
C ASN A 169 0.94 13.77 1.17
N ASP A 170 0.18 13.27 2.15
CA ASP A 170 0.56 12.07 2.92
C ASP A 170 0.78 10.81 2.04
N ILE A 171 0.02 10.68 0.95
CA ILE A 171 0.11 9.55 0.02
C ILE A 171 1.37 9.66 -0.84
N GLU A 172 1.67 10.85 -1.35
CA GLU A 172 2.90 11.13 -2.10
C GLU A 172 4.13 10.93 -1.23
N LEU A 173 4.11 11.44 0.00
CA LEU A 173 5.22 11.34 0.96
C LEU A 173 5.53 9.87 1.27
N ALA A 174 4.50 9.06 1.54
CA ALA A 174 4.63 7.63 1.78
C ALA A 174 5.18 6.88 0.55
N ALA A 175 4.68 7.20 -0.65
CA ALA A 175 5.14 6.57 -1.90
C ALA A 175 6.62 6.91 -2.21
N ILE A 176 7.02 8.17 -2.03
CA ILE A 176 8.39 8.62 -2.26
C ILE A 176 9.32 8.02 -1.21
N PHE A 177 8.94 8.05 0.08
CA PHE A 177 9.68 7.38 1.14
C PHE A 177 9.91 5.90 0.80
N HIS A 178 8.85 5.22 0.38
CA HIS A 178 8.91 3.81 0.02
C HIS A 178 9.94 3.56 -1.09
N HIS A 179 9.91 4.33 -2.18
CA HIS A 179 10.90 4.20 -3.25
C HIS A 179 12.32 4.46 -2.76
N LYS A 180 12.54 5.55 -2.02
CA LYS A 180 13.88 5.94 -1.55
C LYS A 180 14.48 4.93 -0.60
N PHE A 181 13.68 4.35 0.29
CA PHE A 181 14.09 3.23 1.12
C PHE A 181 14.60 2.07 0.25
N VAL A 182 13.81 1.64 -0.73
CA VAL A 182 14.17 0.51 -1.61
C VAL A 182 15.43 0.81 -2.40
N TRP A 183 15.62 2.07 -2.81
CA TRP A 183 16.81 2.53 -3.52
C TRP A 183 18.07 2.52 -2.62
N ILE A 184 17.96 2.97 -1.36
CA ILE A 184 19.06 2.89 -0.38
C ILE A 184 19.41 1.42 -0.08
N HIS A 185 18.37 0.58 -0.01
CA HIS A 185 18.45 -0.85 0.28
C HIS A 185 19.29 -1.13 1.54
N PRO A 186 18.84 -0.67 2.72
CA PRO A 186 19.68 -0.62 3.93
C PRO A 186 20.09 -1.98 4.50
N PHE A 187 19.41 -3.07 4.15
CA PHE A 187 19.60 -4.38 4.77
C PHE A 187 20.07 -5.45 3.77
N PHE A 188 20.57 -6.58 4.26
CA PHE A 188 20.94 -7.72 3.40
C PHE A 188 19.72 -8.49 2.85
N ASP A 189 18.66 -8.64 3.65
CA ASP A 189 17.34 -9.16 3.26
C ASP A 189 16.24 -8.32 3.95
N GLY A 190 14.96 -8.59 3.72
CA GLY A 190 13.84 -8.00 4.45
C GLY A 190 13.45 -6.58 4.01
N ASN A 191 14.21 -5.97 3.09
CA ASN A 191 13.99 -4.59 2.63
C ASN A 191 12.56 -4.35 2.12
N GLY A 192 12.04 -5.21 1.24
CA GLY A 192 10.71 -5.07 0.65
C GLY A 192 9.57 -5.17 1.68
N ARG A 193 9.67 -6.11 2.62
CA ARG A 193 8.69 -6.28 3.72
C ARG A 193 8.73 -5.10 4.68
N THR A 194 9.93 -4.70 5.08
CA THR A 194 10.14 -3.58 6.02
C THR A 194 9.65 -2.26 5.45
N VAL A 195 9.93 -1.96 4.18
CA VAL A 195 9.51 -0.68 3.59
C VAL A 195 8.00 -0.56 3.50
N ARG A 196 7.27 -1.65 3.20
CA ARG A 196 5.80 -1.65 3.15
C ARG A 196 5.20 -1.42 4.54
N LEU A 197 5.82 -1.96 5.60
CA LEU A 197 5.45 -1.67 6.99
C LEU A 197 5.72 -0.19 7.33
N CYS A 198 6.94 0.31 7.09
CA CYS A 198 7.30 1.70 7.39
C CYS A 198 6.42 2.71 6.61
N MET A 199 6.13 2.43 5.34
CA MET A 199 5.22 3.24 4.53
C MET A 199 3.82 3.30 5.16
N ASN A 200 3.31 2.16 5.64
CA ASN A 200 2.01 2.13 6.30
C ASN A 200 2.02 2.81 7.66
N LEU A 201 3.13 2.82 8.40
CA LEU A 201 3.26 3.67 9.59
C LEU A 201 3.07 5.16 9.25
N LEU A 202 3.64 5.64 8.13
CA LEU A 202 3.48 7.03 7.68
C LEU A 202 2.04 7.37 7.26
N LEU A 203 1.32 6.43 6.66
CA LEU A 203 -0.08 6.61 6.28
C LEU A 203 -1.01 6.53 7.49
N MET A 204 -0.79 5.54 8.37
CA MET A 204 -1.66 5.25 9.50
C MET A 204 -1.57 6.32 10.59
N ARG A 205 -0.40 6.94 10.81
CA ARG A 205 -0.29 8.13 11.67
C ARG A 205 -1.10 9.32 11.18
N ARG A 206 -1.54 9.32 9.92
CA ARG A 206 -2.41 10.35 9.33
C ARG A 206 -3.88 9.94 9.27
N GLY A 207 -4.24 8.83 9.91
CA GLY A 207 -5.60 8.33 10.01
C GLY A 207 -6.06 7.47 8.83
N PHE A 208 -5.21 7.23 7.82
CA PHE A 208 -5.51 6.27 6.76
C PHE A 208 -5.46 4.82 7.27
N PRO A 209 -6.22 3.89 6.68
CA PRO A 209 -5.97 2.46 6.84
C PRO A 209 -4.67 2.04 6.12
N PRO A 210 -4.12 0.84 6.38
CA PRO A 210 -2.92 0.38 5.67
C PRO A 210 -3.18 0.27 4.17
N ALA A 211 -2.21 0.70 3.35
CA ALA A 211 -2.18 0.44 1.92
C ALA A 211 -1.53 -0.93 1.67
N ILE A 212 -2.33 -1.92 1.28
CA ILE A 212 -1.85 -3.29 1.02
C ILE A 212 -1.69 -3.48 -0.49
N ILE A 213 -0.45 -3.58 -0.96
CA ILE A 213 -0.12 -3.87 -2.37
C ILE A 213 -0.37 -5.36 -2.64
N LEU A 214 -1.20 -5.66 -3.63
CA LEU A 214 -1.56 -7.03 -3.96
C LEU A 214 -0.45 -7.76 -4.73
N LYS A 215 -0.23 -9.05 -4.44
CA LYS A 215 0.71 -9.91 -5.19
C LYS A 215 0.41 -9.95 -6.69
N ASN A 216 -0.88 -9.85 -7.06
CA ASN A 216 -1.32 -9.86 -8.45
C ASN A 216 -0.85 -8.60 -9.21
N ASP A 217 -0.43 -7.56 -8.50
CA ASP A 217 0.13 -6.33 -9.06
C ASP A 217 1.65 -6.26 -8.90
N ARG A 218 2.33 -7.36 -8.51
CA ARG A 218 3.80 -7.47 -8.37
C ARG A 218 4.56 -6.91 -9.57
N LYS A 219 4.14 -7.27 -10.80
CA LYS A 219 4.77 -6.77 -12.03
C LYS A 219 4.64 -5.24 -12.15
N LYS A 220 3.44 -4.70 -11.93
CA LYS A 220 3.18 -3.25 -11.97
C LYS A 220 3.97 -2.51 -10.89
N TYR A 221 4.09 -3.11 -9.71
CA TYR A 221 4.86 -2.57 -8.59
C TYR A 221 6.34 -2.42 -8.94
N TYR A 222 7.00 -3.46 -9.47
CA TYR A 222 8.40 -3.33 -9.90
C TYR A 222 8.57 -2.38 -11.09
N GLU A 223 7.63 -2.36 -12.05
CA GLU A 223 7.64 -1.37 -13.14
C GLU A 223 7.55 0.06 -12.60
N ALA A 224 6.71 0.30 -11.59
CA ALA A 224 6.57 1.60 -10.95
C ALA A 224 7.85 2.03 -10.22
N LEU A 225 8.50 1.12 -9.50
CA LEU A 225 9.80 1.38 -8.87
C LEU A 225 10.89 1.72 -9.91
N ASN A 226 10.92 1.00 -11.03
CA ASN A 226 11.87 1.25 -12.11
C ASN A 226 11.66 2.61 -12.80
N GLN A 227 10.42 3.11 -12.88
CA GLN A 227 10.15 4.46 -13.36
C GLN A 227 10.52 5.52 -12.32
N ALA A 228 10.28 5.25 -11.04
CA ALA A 228 10.67 6.14 -9.95
C ALA A 228 12.21 6.27 -9.83
N ASN A 229 12.98 5.26 -10.23
CA ASN A 229 14.43 5.37 -10.39
C ASN A 229 14.85 6.46 -11.38
N LYS A 230 13.98 6.83 -12.32
CA LYS A 230 14.16 7.90 -13.31
C LYS A 230 13.44 9.20 -12.92
N GLY A 231 13.00 9.32 -11.66
CA GLY A 231 12.29 10.50 -11.15
C GLY A 231 10.77 10.50 -11.40
N ASN A 232 10.22 9.56 -12.18
CA ASN A 232 8.79 9.51 -12.46
C ASN A 232 8.04 8.63 -11.45
N TYR A 233 7.30 9.26 -10.54
CA TYR A 233 6.55 8.58 -9.46
C TYR A 233 5.09 8.30 -9.81
N GLN A 234 4.59 8.72 -10.99
CA GLN A 234 3.17 8.65 -11.35
C GLN A 234 2.59 7.25 -11.15
N LYS A 235 3.28 6.21 -11.65
CA LYS A 235 2.82 4.81 -11.51
C LYS A 235 2.85 4.32 -10.07
N LEU A 236 3.83 4.76 -9.29
CA LEU A 236 3.96 4.33 -7.90
C LEU A 236 2.87 4.97 -7.04
N VAL A 237 2.66 6.28 -7.21
CA VAL A 237 1.59 7.01 -6.51
C VAL A 237 0.22 6.46 -6.91
N LEU A 238 -0.03 6.17 -8.19
CA LEU A 238 -1.29 5.54 -8.61
C LEU A 238 -1.53 4.19 -7.92
N LEU A 239 -0.49 3.36 -7.84
CA LEU A 239 -0.58 2.07 -7.15
C LEU A 239 -0.89 2.25 -5.65
N MET A 240 -0.29 3.24 -5.00
CA MET A 240 -0.58 3.56 -3.59
C MET A 240 -2.00 4.09 -3.41
N CYS A 241 -2.48 4.97 -4.29
CA CYS A 241 -3.86 5.43 -4.30
C CYS A 241 -4.84 4.25 -4.44
N GLN A 242 -4.60 3.32 -5.36
CA GLN A 242 -5.46 2.14 -5.56
C GLN A 242 -5.43 1.19 -4.36
N ALA A 243 -4.26 1.02 -3.74
CA ALA A 243 -4.11 0.19 -2.54
C ALA A 243 -4.88 0.80 -1.35
N LEU A 244 -4.81 2.13 -1.17
CA LEU A 244 -5.56 2.87 -0.16
C LEU A 244 -7.07 2.90 -0.45
N GLU A 245 -7.47 3.11 -1.70
CA GLU A 245 -8.89 3.14 -2.10
C GLU A 245 -9.57 1.84 -1.70
N ARG A 246 -8.93 0.70 -1.98
CA ARG A 246 -9.43 -0.61 -1.58
C ARG A 246 -9.65 -0.71 -0.08
N THR A 247 -8.63 -0.38 0.72
CA THR A 247 -8.74 -0.58 2.17
C THR A 247 -9.69 0.44 2.79
N LEU A 248 -9.74 1.69 2.30
CA LEU A 248 -10.77 2.66 2.68
C LEU A 248 -12.18 2.13 2.36
N ASN A 249 -12.40 1.55 1.17
CA ASN A 249 -13.70 0.98 0.81
C ASN A 249 -14.11 -0.15 1.77
N ILE A 250 -13.19 -1.05 2.14
CA ILE A 250 -13.42 -2.11 3.14
C ILE A 250 -13.77 -1.53 4.51
N TYR A 251 -13.08 -0.47 4.95
CA TYR A 251 -13.40 0.17 6.23
C TYR A 251 -14.73 0.92 6.20
N LEU A 252 -15.09 1.49 5.05
CA LEU A 252 -16.35 2.21 4.91
C LEU A 252 -17.55 1.25 4.83
N THR A 253 -17.41 0.04 4.27
CA THR A 253 -18.54 -0.92 4.13
C THR A 253 -19.12 -1.37 5.47
N VAL A 254 -18.38 -1.27 6.57
CA VAL A 254 -18.90 -1.60 7.91
C VAL A 254 -19.62 -0.43 8.60
N LEU A 255 -19.64 0.76 8.00
CA LEU A 255 -20.38 1.88 8.56
C LEU A 255 -21.88 1.63 8.43
N PRO A 256 -22.70 1.90 9.47
CA PRO A 256 -24.11 1.54 9.50
C PRO A 256 -24.96 2.23 8.41
N ASN A 257 -24.52 3.40 7.93
CA ASN A 257 -25.20 4.18 6.89
C ASN A 257 -24.53 4.02 5.51
N ASN A 258 -23.72 2.99 5.30
CA ASN A 258 -23.08 2.79 4.00
C ASN A 258 -23.94 1.94 3.08
N ASP A 259 -24.59 2.59 2.12
CA ASP A 259 -25.37 1.96 1.05
C ASP A 259 -24.55 1.70 -0.22
N ASN A 260 -23.21 1.88 -0.19
CA ASN A 260 -22.36 1.66 -1.35
C ASN A 260 -22.29 0.15 -1.68
N GLN A 261 -23.09 -0.25 -2.66
CA GLN A 261 -23.06 -1.60 -3.23
C GLN A 261 -21.98 -1.67 -4.30
N TYR A 262 -20.79 -2.11 -3.89
CA TYR A 262 -19.72 -2.43 -4.84
C TYR A 262 -20.06 -3.72 -5.57
N GLU A 263 -20.15 -3.62 -6.89
CA GLU A 263 -20.40 -4.75 -7.78
C GLU A 263 -19.27 -4.86 -8.79
N SER A 264 -19.08 -6.05 -9.36
CA SER A 264 -18.10 -6.20 -10.43
C SER A 264 -18.48 -5.31 -11.61
N ILE A 265 -17.48 -4.69 -12.27
CA ILE A 265 -17.73 -3.83 -13.44
C ILE A 265 -18.54 -4.57 -14.51
N ALA A 266 -18.30 -5.87 -14.69
CA ALA A 266 -19.04 -6.70 -15.62
C ALA A 266 -20.55 -6.74 -15.30
N ASN A 267 -20.92 -6.87 -14.03
CA ASN A 267 -22.32 -6.89 -13.62
C ASN A 267 -23.00 -5.54 -13.86
N ILE A 268 -22.36 -4.44 -13.46
CA ILE A 268 -22.93 -3.09 -13.61
C ILE A 268 -23.20 -2.74 -15.08
N VAL A 269 -22.28 -3.11 -15.98
CA VAL A 269 -22.38 -2.73 -17.40
C VAL A 269 -23.35 -3.64 -18.17
N ASN A 270 -23.47 -4.91 -17.81
CA ASN A 270 -24.33 -5.87 -18.52
C ASN A 270 -25.81 -5.78 -18.15
N GLU A 271 -26.19 -4.94 -17.19
CA GLU A 271 -27.60 -4.75 -16.88
C GLU A 271 -28.38 -4.04 -18.01
N PRO A 272 -29.59 -4.51 -18.37
CA PRO A 272 -30.41 -3.92 -19.43
C PRO A 272 -30.73 -2.43 -19.21
N SER A 273 -30.67 -1.97 -17.97
CA SER A 273 -30.93 -0.59 -17.53
C SER A 273 -29.67 0.26 -17.42
N SER A 274 -28.49 -0.20 -17.88
CA SER A 274 -27.25 0.55 -17.72
C SER A 274 -27.31 1.88 -18.50
N LEU A 275 -27.68 2.94 -17.77
CA LEU A 275 -27.96 4.31 -18.21
C LEU A 275 -26.79 4.99 -18.96
N TYR A 276 -25.64 4.34 -19.04
CA TYR A 276 -24.37 4.99 -19.33
C TYR A 276 -23.77 4.64 -20.70
N GLY A 277 -24.26 3.59 -21.37
CA GLY A 277 -23.79 3.20 -22.71
C GLY A 277 -22.28 2.97 -22.82
N PHE A 278 -21.59 2.74 -21.69
CA PHE A 278 -20.15 2.49 -21.66
C PHE A 278 -19.85 1.01 -21.82
N SER A 279 -18.79 0.68 -22.55
CA SER A 279 -18.29 -0.69 -22.58
C SER A 279 -17.60 -1.06 -21.26
N GLN A 280 -17.61 -2.35 -20.93
CA GLN A 280 -16.88 -2.89 -19.78
C GLN A 280 -15.40 -2.51 -19.82
N GLU A 281 -14.78 -2.49 -21.01
CA GLU A 281 -13.37 -2.11 -21.19
C GLU A 281 -13.12 -0.64 -20.85
N TYR A 282 -14.05 0.26 -21.23
CA TYR A 282 -13.92 1.68 -20.91
C TYR A 282 -14.00 1.91 -19.39
N VAL A 283 -14.96 1.31 -18.70
CA VAL A 283 -15.08 1.44 -17.24
C VAL A 283 -13.87 0.81 -16.54
N SER A 284 -13.38 -0.33 -17.04
CA SER A 284 -12.16 -0.97 -16.53
C SER A 284 -10.91 -0.11 -16.76
N LEU A 285 -10.85 0.68 -17.84
CA LEU A 285 -9.77 1.65 -18.06
C LEU A 285 -9.83 2.79 -17.03
N LEU A 286 -11.02 3.33 -16.75
CA LEU A 286 -11.20 4.38 -15.74
C LEU A 286 -10.76 3.91 -14.35
N ALA A 287 -11.14 2.70 -13.95
CA ALA A 287 -10.71 2.07 -12.70
C ALA A 287 -9.18 1.92 -12.65
N ARG A 288 -8.57 1.38 -13.71
CA ARG A 288 -7.10 1.24 -13.81
C ARG A 288 -6.35 2.57 -13.74
N GLN A 289 -6.96 3.66 -14.21
CA GLN A 289 -6.39 5.02 -14.15
C GLN A 289 -6.74 5.77 -12.86
N GLY A 290 -7.49 5.16 -11.92
CA GLY A 290 -7.91 5.79 -10.66
C GLY A 290 -8.92 6.93 -10.83
N LYS A 291 -9.58 7.02 -12.00
CA LYS A 291 -10.49 8.12 -12.35
C LYS A 291 -11.86 8.01 -11.70
N ILE A 292 -12.22 6.82 -11.23
CA ILE A 292 -13.47 6.52 -10.52
C ILE A 292 -13.14 5.81 -9.22
N ASP A 293 -14.08 5.84 -8.27
CA ASP A 293 -14.02 5.01 -7.07
C ASP A 293 -14.15 3.54 -7.45
N ALA A 294 -13.03 2.84 -7.45
CA ALA A 294 -12.99 1.43 -7.81
C ALA A 294 -11.84 0.73 -7.10
N HIS A 295 -12.06 -0.52 -6.72
CA HIS A 295 -11.03 -1.35 -6.13
C HIS A 295 -10.99 -2.73 -6.76
N LYS A 296 -9.91 -3.45 -6.48
CA LYS A 296 -9.66 -4.77 -7.05
C LYS A 296 -9.74 -5.84 -5.97
N GLU A 297 -10.47 -6.91 -6.24
CA GLU A 297 -10.47 -8.13 -5.44
C GLU A 297 -9.96 -9.28 -6.32
N GLY A 298 -8.81 -9.84 -5.93
CA GLY A 298 -8.10 -10.80 -6.76
C GLY A 298 -7.68 -10.20 -8.12
N LYS A 299 -8.40 -10.56 -9.19
CA LYS A 299 -8.18 -10.06 -10.57
C LYS A 299 -9.33 -9.18 -11.07
N THR A 300 -10.42 -9.07 -10.33
CA THR A 300 -11.66 -8.44 -10.76
C THR A 300 -11.75 -7.03 -10.17
N TRP A 301 -12.20 -6.08 -10.99
CA TRP A 301 -12.48 -4.71 -10.55
C TRP A 301 -13.93 -4.55 -10.15
N PHE A 302 -14.13 -3.83 -9.05
CA PHE A 302 -15.41 -3.49 -8.46
C PHE A 302 -15.55 -1.97 -8.40
N THR A 303 -16.76 -1.48 -8.59
CA THR A 303 -17.13 -0.05 -8.50
C THR A 303 -18.59 0.05 -8.10
N THR A 304 -19.13 1.27 -8.02
CA THR A 304 -20.55 1.52 -7.73
C THR A 304 -21.19 2.28 -8.88
N ARG A 305 -22.52 2.21 -9.00
CA ARG A 305 -23.27 3.01 -9.99
C ARG A 305 -23.09 4.52 -9.73
N LYS A 306 -23.17 4.91 -8.46
CA LYS A 306 -22.91 6.27 -7.99
C LYS A 306 -21.55 6.80 -8.46
N ALA A 307 -20.49 6.00 -8.38
CA ALA A 307 -19.16 6.41 -8.86
C ALA A 307 -19.12 6.68 -10.37
N LEU A 308 -19.89 5.93 -11.17
CA LEU A 308 -20.01 6.17 -12.60
C LEU A 308 -20.84 7.43 -12.89
N GLU A 309 -21.93 7.65 -12.16
CA GLU A 309 -22.77 8.86 -12.23
C GLU A 309 -21.96 10.11 -11.96
N GLU A 310 -21.24 10.15 -10.83
CA GLU A 310 -20.38 11.26 -10.43
C GLU A 310 -19.30 11.56 -11.49
N TYR A 311 -18.71 10.52 -12.08
CA TYR A 311 -17.73 10.68 -13.16
C TYR A 311 -18.36 11.34 -14.40
N ILE A 312 -19.58 10.92 -14.78
CA ILE A 312 -20.29 11.47 -15.93
C ILE A 312 -20.68 12.92 -15.70
N GLU A 313 -21.23 13.24 -14.53
CA GLU A 313 -21.64 14.61 -14.19
C GLU A 313 -20.45 15.57 -14.22
N ASN A 314 -19.34 15.18 -13.59
CA ASN A 314 -18.11 15.97 -13.58
C ASN A 314 -17.52 16.12 -14.98
N ARG A 315 -17.64 15.11 -15.84
CA ARG A 315 -17.23 15.20 -17.25
C ARG A 315 -18.12 16.16 -18.04
N LYS A 316 -19.45 16.16 -17.82
CA LYS A 316 -20.37 17.09 -18.48
C LYS A 316 -20.10 18.53 -18.08
N ARG A 317 -19.95 18.82 -16.78
CA ARG A 317 -19.60 20.17 -16.26
C ARG A 317 -18.33 20.75 -16.92
N LYS A 318 -17.33 19.91 -17.17
CA LYS A 318 -16.10 20.30 -17.88
C LYS A 318 -16.27 20.55 -19.38
N ARG A 319 -17.31 20.01 -20.02
CA ARG A 319 -17.60 20.20 -21.45
C ARG A 319 -18.45 21.44 -21.74
N THR A 320 -19.26 21.88 -20.79
CA THR A 320 -20.18 23.02 -20.95
C THR A 320 -19.52 24.38 -20.69
N LEU A 321 -18.24 24.42 -20.29
CA LEU A 321 -17.45 25.65 -20.08
C LEU A 321 -16.79 26.18 -21.37
N ARG A 322 -17.51 26.16 -22.51
CA ARG A 322 -17.03 26.74 -23.78
C ARG A 322 -17.90 27.88 -24.24
#